data_AF-A0A5B6WGM0-F1
#
_entry.id   AF-A0A5B6WGM0-F1
#
_cell.length_a   1.000
_cell.length_b   1.000
_cell.length_c   1.000
_cell.angle_alpha   90.00
_cell.angle_beta   90.00
_cell.angle_gamma   90.00
#
_symmetry.space_group_name_H-M   'P 1'
#
loop_
_entity.id
_entity.type
_entity.pdbx_description
1 polymer ?
#
loop_
_entity_poly.entity_id
_entity_poly.type
_entity_poly.pdbx_seq_one_letter_code
_entity_poly.pdbx_strand_id
1 'polypeptide(L)'
;MDGLDCTPKQKLKGVVLLLRDEAYQWWFTIKEGTQPDQLTWEFFKTTFQGKYVGASFVDARRIEFLNLTQVDRSVAEYEVEFLRLSRYTRGMVATGYQSCIRFEDGLKDNLRVLIAPQREQDFAALVDKAKIVEEMKRTECQNRKR
;
A
#
# COMPACT_ATOMS: atom_id res chain seq x y z
N MET A 1 8.94 3.84 -7.64
CA MET A 1 9.71 3.81 -8.90
C MET A 1 9.18 4.94 -9.75
N ASP A 2 9.45 6.16 -9.31
CA ASP A 2 9.21 7.39 -10.08
C ASP A 2 10.58 7.77 -10.63
N GLY A 3 10.78 7.61 -11.94
CA GLY A 3 12.14 7.76 -12.48
C GLY A 3 12.28 7.51 -13.97
N LEU A 4 11.25 7.80 -14.76
CA LEU A 4 11.36 8.01 -16.20
C LEU A 4 10.19 8.94 -16.57
N ASP A 5 10.49 10.17 -17.00
CA ASP A 5 9.52 11.10 -17.59
C ASP A 5 9.03 10.58 -18.95
N CYS A 6 8.44 9.39 -18.95
CA CYS A 6 7.81 8.80 -20.10
C CYS A 6 6.39 9.35 -20.22
N THR A 7 6.07 9.86 -21.41
CA THR A 7 4.70 10.13 -21.79
C THR A 7 3.84 8.86 -21.61
N PRO A 8 2.53 8.97 -21.33
CA PRO A 8 1.65 7.82 -21.23
C PRO A 8 1.74 6.88 -22.45
N LYS A 9 1.94 7.44 -23.64
CA LYS A 9 2.16 6.65 -24.88
C LYS A 9 3.44 5.83 -24.85
N GLN A 10 4.55 6.37 -24.34
CA GLN A 10 5.81 5.64 -24.19
C GLN A 10 5.70 4.53 -23.14
N LYS A 11 5.02 4.79 -22.01
CA LYS A 11 4.75 3.78 -20.97
C LYS A 11 3.97 2.59 -21.55
N LEU A 12 2.91 2.88 -22.31
CA LEU A 12 2.11 1.85 -22.97
C LEU A 12 2.96 1.02 -23.94
N LYS A 13 3.73 1.66 -24.84
CA LYS A 13 4.61 0.95 -25.77
C LYS A 13 5.62 0.06 -25.03
N GLY A 14 6.25 0.58 -23.98
CA GLY A 14 7.23 -0.16 -23.19
C GLY A 14 6.63 -1.40 -22.53
N VAL A 15 5.47 -1.26 -21.87
CA VAL A 15 4.81 -2.39 -21.22
C VAL A 15 4.37 -3.46 -22.21
N VAL A 16 3.85 -3.06 -23.38
CA VAL A 16 3.42 -4.02 -24.41
C VAL A 16 4.58 -4.89 -24.91
N LEU A 17 5.79 -4.33 -24.98
CA LEU A 17 7.01 -5.08 -25.32
C LEU A 17 7.47 -6.05 -24.23
N LEU A 18 7.03 -5.85 -22.98
CA LEU A 18 7.36 -6.72 -21.86
C LEU A 18 6.34 -7.85 -21.65
N LEU A 19 5.16 -7.77 -22.26
CA LEU A 19 4.17 -8.83 -22.21
C LEU A 19 4.69 -10.07 -22.92
N ARG A 20 4.44 -11.24 -22.33
CA ARG A 20 4.83 -12.54 -22.88
C ARG A 20 3.62 -13.46 -22.95
N ASP A 21 3.68 -14.40 -23.88
CA ASP A 21 2.76 -15.53 -23.98
C ASP A 21 1.28 -15.10 -23.89
N GLU A 22 0.53 -15.65 -22.93
CA GLU A 22 -0.89 -15.35 -22.71
C GLU A 22 -1.16 -13.85 -22.52
N ALA A 23 -0.27 -13.14 -21.83
CA ALA A 23 -0.44 -11.73 -21.58
C ALA A 23 -0.32 -10.89 -22.84
N TYR A 24 0.57 -11.28 -23.76
CA TYR A 24 0.69 -10.64 -25.06
C TYR A 24 -0.53 -10.94 -25.94
N GLN A 25 -0.96 -12.20 -26.02
CA GLN A 25 -2.12 -12.61 -26.81
C GLN A 25 -3.40 -11.89 -26.37
N TRP A 26 -3.64 -11.85 -25.06
CA TRP A 26 -4.77 -11.11 -24.50
C TRP A 26 -4.76 -9.63 -24.89
N TRP A 27 -3.61 -8.97 -24.73
CA TRP A 27 -3.51 -7.54 -25.06
C TRP A 27 -3.72 -7.30 -26.55
N PHE A 28 -3.21 -8.19 -27.41
CA PHE A 28 -3.43 -8.13 -28.84
C PHE A 28 -4.91 -8.22 -29.21
N THR A 29 -5.66 -9.16 -28.63
CA THR A 29 -7.12 -9.28 -28.85
C THR A 29 -7.88 -8.03 -28.43
N ILE A 30 -7.56 -7.45 -27.26
CA ILE A 30 -8.18 -6.19 -26.81
C ILE A 30 -7.85 -5.04 -27.78
N LYS A 31 -6.60 -4.97 -28.22
CA LYS A 31 -6.12 -3.93 -29.13
C LYS A 31 -6.84 -3.97 -30.48
N GLU A 32 -7.10 -5.15 -31.04
CA GLU A 32 -7.84 -5.29 -32.30
C GLU A 32 -9.30 -4.86 -32.20
N GLY A 33 -9.93 -5.04 -31.03
CA GLY A 33 -11.32 -4.64 -30.78
C GLY A 33 -11.52 -3.21 -30.31
N THR A 34 -10.45 -2.41 -30.14
CA THR A 34 -10.50 -1.08 -29.52
C THR A 34 -9.98 -0.01 -30.47
N GLN A 35 -10.64 1.14 -30.52
CA GLN A 35 -10.21 2.26 -31.36
C GLN A 35 -8.86 2.83 -30.91
N PRO A 36 -7.96 3.26 -31.83
CA PRO A 36 -6.61 3.72 -31.49
C PRO A 36 -6.55 4.92 -30.54
N ASP A 37 -7.57 5.78 -30.54
CA ASP A 37 -7.72 6.94 -29.66
C ASP A 37 -8.04 6.54 -28.21
N GLN A 38 -8.66 5.37 -28.00
CA GLN A 38 -8.98 4.82 -26.68
C GLN A 38 -7.84 4.01 -26.06
N LEU A 39 -6.84 3.59 -26.86
CA LEU A 39 -5.66 2.85 -26.42
C LEU A 39 -4.67 3.73 -25.63
N THR A 40 -5.09 4.11 -24.44
CA THR A 40 -4.30 4.92 -23.50
C THR A 40 -3.62 4.04 -22.45
N TRP A 41 -2.63 4.61 -21.76
CA TRP A 41 -2.00 3.96 -20.61
C TRP A 41 -3.01 3.62 -19.50
N GLU A 42 -3.98 4.51 -19.25
CA GLU A 42 -5.03 4.27 -18.25
C GLU A 42 -5.94 3.11 -18.68
N PHE A 43 -6.31 3.04 -19.95
CA PHE A 43 -7.09 1.93 -20.49
C PHE A 43 -6.36 0.58 -20.33
N PHE A 44 -5.06 0.53 -20.65
CA PHE A 44 -4.23 -0.65 -20.41
C PHE A 44 -4.26 -1.07 -18.94
N LYS A 45 -4.00 -0.14 -18.01
CA LYS A 45 -3.96 -0.47 -16.58
C LYS A 45 -5.31 -1.02 -16.10
N THR A 46 -6.41 -0.39 -16.48
CA THR A 46 -7.75 -0.81 -16.07
C THR A 46 -8.09 -2.21 -16.59
N THR A 47 -7.83 -2.47 -17.88
CA THR A 47 -8.11 -3.78 -18.48
C THR A 47 -7.16 -4.87 -17.96
N PHE A 48 -5.88 -4.54 -17.76
CA PHE A 48 -4.89 -5.45 -17.18
C PHE A 48 -5.24 -5.81 -15.74
N GLN A 49 -5.62 -4.82 -14.93
CA GLN A 49 -6.12 -5.06 -13.59
C GLN A 49 -7.38 -5.92 -13.62
N GLY A 50 -8.36 -5.61 -14.48
CA GLY A 50 -9.59 -6.40 -14.61
C GLY A 50 -9.34 -7.88 -14.95
N LYS A 51 -8.37 -8.17 -15.83
CA LYS A 51 -8.04 -9.55 -16.21
C LYS A 51 -7.18 -10.29 -15.18
N TYR A 52 -6.11 -9.67 -14.70
CA TYR A 52 -5.09 -10.37 -13.90
C TYR A 52 -5.16 -10.09 -12.40
N VAL A 53 -5.87 -9.04 -12.00
CA VAL A 53 -6.09 -8.66 -10.60
C VAL A 53 -7.58 -8.81 -10.31
N GLY A 54 -8.00 -10.06 -10.09
CA GLY A 54 -9.41 -10.37 -9.83
C GLY A 54 -9.97 -9.59 -8.65
N ALA A 55 -11.26 -9.23 -8.71
CA ALA A 55 -11.94 -8.52 -7.63
C ALA A 55 -11.78 -9.22 -6.26
N SER A 56 -11.85 -10.56 -6.25
CA SER A 56 -11.61 -11.38 -5.06
C SER A 56 -10.22 -11.19 -4.44
N PHE A 57 -9.19 -10.99 -5.26
CA PHE A 57 -7.84 -10.70 -4.76
C PHE A 57 -7.77 -9.32 -4.11
N VAL A 58 -8.36 -8.31 -4.75
CA VAL A 58 -8.41 -6.94 -4.20
C VAL A 58 -9.18 -6.92 -2.89
N ASP A 59 -10.32 -7.61 -2.85
CA ASP A 59 -11.15 -7.70 -1.65
C ASP A 59 -10.44 -8.45 -0.53
N ALA A 60 -9.72 -9.54 -0.85
CA ALA A 60 -8.88 -10.23 0.13
C ALA A 60 -7.81 -9.30 0.72
N ARG A 61 -7.12 -8.49 -0.09
CA ARG A 61 -6.14 -7.50 0.39
C ARG A 61 -6.79 -6.39 1.22
N ARG A 62 -8.01 -5.97 0.87
CA ARG A 62 -8.77 -5.00 1.67
C ARG A 62 -9.13 -5.57 3.04
N ILE A 63 -9.60 -6.82 3.11
CA ILE A 63 -9.90 -7.51 4.37
C ILE A 63 -8.63 -7.66 5.21
N GLU A 64 -7.52 -8.06 4.59
CA GLU A 64 -6.22 -8.16 5.25
C GLU A 64 -5.79 -6.81 5.85
N PHE A 65 -5.97 -5.71 5.12
CA PHE A 65 -5.70 -4.36 5.63
C PHE A 65 -6.58 -3.98 6.82
N LEU A 66 -7.88 -4.31 6.77
CA LEU A 66 -8.81 -4.02 7.87
C LEU A 66 -8.48 -4.78 9.15
N ASN A 67 -7.97 -6.00 9.01
CA ASN A 67 -7.56 -6.83 10.14
C ASN A 67 -6.09 -6.62 10.53
N LEU A 68 -5.37 -5.75 9.81
CA LEU A 68 -3.95 -5.53 10.07
C LEU A 68 -3.76 -4.82 11.42
N THR A 69 -3.01 -5.48 12.29
CA THR A 69 -2.51 -4.93 13.55
C THR A 69 -1.01 -5.22 13.66
N GLN A 70 -0.34 -4.57 14.59
CA GLN A 70 1.08 -4.76 14.86
C GLN A 70 1.38 -6.19 15.34
N VAL A 71 0.47 -6.81 16.10
CA VAL A 71 0.61 -8.17 16.70
C VAL A 71 1.97 -8.35 17.35
N ASP A 72 2.88 -9.16 16.79
CA ASP A 72 4.22 -9.42 17.32
C ASP A 72 5.33 -8.67 16.56
N ARG A 73 4.96 -7.94 15.51
CA ARG A 73 5.89 -7.19 14.67
C ARG A 73 6.44 -5.96 15.40
N SER A 74 7.60 -5.50 14.97
CA SER A 74 8.08 -4.15 15.24
C SER A 74 7.20 -3.11 14.55
N VAL A 75 7.24 -1.85 15.02
CA VAL A 75 6.53 -0.75 14.36
C VAL A 75 7.01 -0.58 12.90
N ALA A 76 8.30 -0.83 12.63
CA ALA A 76 8.86 -0.73 11.28
C ALA A 76 8.32 -1.82 10.33
N GLU A 77 8.22 -3.07 10.78
CA GLU A 77 7.61 -4.14 9.98
C GLU A 77 6.11 -3.91 9.78
N TYR A 78 5.42 -3.39 10.79
CA TYR A 78 4.02 -3.02 10.69
C TYR A 78 3.80 -1.89 9.67
N GLU A 79 4.64 -0.87 9.66
CA GLU A 79 4.63 0.23 8.67
C GLU A 79 4.76 -0.31 7.24
N VAL A 80 5.75 -1.18 6.99
CA VAL A 80 5.98 -1.75 5.65
C VAL A 80 4.73 -2.47 5.17
N GLU A 81 4.11 -3.27 6.04
CA GLU A 81 2.93 -4.04 5.70
C GLU A 81 1.69 -3.16 5.52
N PHE A 82 1.55 -2.12 6.35
CA PHE A 82 0.50 -1.11 6.22
C PHE A 82 0.57 -0.39 4.88
N LEU A 83 1.75 0.08 4.47
CA LEU A 83 1.98 0.76 3.20
C LEU A 83 1.85 -0.17 1.98
N ARG A 84 2.12 -1.45 2.15
CA ARG A 84 1.91 -2.48 1.11
C ARG A 84 0.42 -2.66 0.83
N LEU A 85 -0.38 -2.81 1.89
CA LEU A 85 -1.80 -3.11 1.80
C LEU A 85 -2.69 -1.88 1.55
N SER A 86 -2.27 -0.68 1.99
CA SER A 86 -3.01 0.57 1.77
C SER A 86 -3.26 0.88 0.29
N ARG A 87 -2.43 0.33 -0.61
CA ARG A 87 -2.56 0.46 -2.07
C ARG A 87 -3.88 -0.09 -2.61
N TYR A 88 -4.51 -1.03 -1.89
CA TYR A 88 -5.76 -1.67 -2.27
C TYR A 88 -7.00 -1.02 -1.63
N THR A 89 -6.80 -0.03 -0.75
CA THR A 89 -7.86 0.59 0.06
C THR A 89 -8.02 2.07 -0.23
N ARG A 90 -8.12 2.42 -1.53
CA ARG A 90 -8.15 3.79 -2.10
C ARG A 90 -9.18 4.79 -1.55
N GLY A 91 -9.98 4.44 -0.54
CA GLY A 91 -10.88 5.36 0.18
C GLY A 91 -10.81 5.29 1.71
N MET A 92 -10.06 4.36 2.30
CA MET A 92 -9.98 4.21 3.76
C MET A 92 -8.87 5.07 4.39
N VAL A 93 -7.78 5.27 3.65
CA VAL A 93 -6.60 6.04 4.08
C VAL A 93 -6.23 7.05 3.00
N ALA A 94 -7.23 7.84 2.58
CA ALA A 94 -7.07 8.79 1.48
C ALA A 94 -6.26 10.03 1.89
N THR A 95 -6.19 10.32 3.19
CA THR A 95 -5.39 11.42 3.75
C THR A 95 -4.33 10.93 4.74
N GLY A 96 -3.32 11.75 4.98
CA GLY A 96 -2.31 11.48 6.04
C GLY A 96 -2.99 11.27 7.40
N TYR A 97 -3.96 12.12 7.74
CA TYR A 97 -4.71 12.00 8.99
C TYR A 97 -5.53 10.70 9.10
N GLN A 98 -6.21 10.27 8.02
CA GLN A 98 -6.90 8.97 8.02
C GLN A 98 -5.92 7.80 8.16
N SER A 99 -4.73 7.93 7.56
CA SER A 99 -3.65 6.96 7.73
C SER A 99 -3.19 6.91 9.19
N CYS A 100 -3.05 8.06 9.86
CA CYS A 100 -2.73 8.14 11.28
C CYS A 100 -3.74 7.39 12.14
N ILE A 101 -5.04 7.71 12.01
CA ILE A 101 -6.10 7.05 12.79
C ILE A 101 -6.04 5.54 12.59
N ARG A 102 -5.99 5.09 11.33
CA ARG A 102 -6.01 3.66 11.02
C ARG A 102 -4.77 2.92 11.53
N PHE A 103 -3.60 3.58 11.48
CA PHE A 103 -2.34 3.04 11.97
C PHE A 103 -2.33 2.95 13.50
N GLU A 104 -2.77 4.01 14.19
CA GLU A 104 -2.92 4.03 15.65
C GLU A 104 -3.84 2.92 16.17
N ASP A 105 -4.96 2.67 15.48
CA ASP A 105 -5.90 1.60 15.83
C ASP A 105 -5.29 0.19 15.72
N GLY A 106 -4.24 0.03 14.90
CA GLY A 106 -3.53 -1.24 14.76
C GLY A 106 -2.29 -1.38 15.64
N LEU A 107 -1.87 -0.32 16.35
CA LEU A 107 -0.73 -0.40 17.28
C LEU A 107 -1.05 -1.26 18.50
N LYS A 108 -0.03 -1.86 19.10
CA LYS A 108 -0.15 -2.53 20.42
C LYS A 108 -0.65 -1.52 21.46
N ASP A 109 -1.53 -1.96 22.37
CA ASP A 109 -2.15 -1.10 23.39
C ASP A 109 -1.13 -0.32 24.23
N ASN A 110 0.00 -0.95 24.57
CA ASN A 110 1.06 -0.32 25.35
C ASN A 110 1.75 0.84 24.63
N LEU A 111 1.79 0.84 23.30
CA LEU A 111 2.27 1.95 22.47
C LEU A 111 1.13 2.95 22.22
N ARG A 112 -0.07 2.45 21.89
CA ARG A 112 -1.25 3.25 21.57
C ARG A 112 -1.58 4.25 22.68
N VAL A 113 -1.52 3.85 23.95
CA VAL A 113 -1.77 4.73 25.11
C VAL A 113 -0.80 5.91 25.18
N LEU A 114 0.43 5.76 24.68
CA LEU A 114 1.46 6.80 24.69
C LEU A 114 1.39 7.69 23.43
N ILE A 115 0.90 7.13 22.32
CA ILE A 115 0.88 7.78 21.02
C ILE A 115 -0.43 8.53 20.77
N ALA A 116 -1.59 7.92 21.00
CA ALA A 116 -2.90 8.49 20.67
C ALA A 116 -3.18 9.88 21.30
N PRO A 117 -2.76 10.18 22.55
CA PRO A 117 -2.95 11.52 23.13
C PRO A 117 -2.20 12.64 22.39
N GLN A 118 -1.17 12.32 21.61
CA GLN A 118 -0.35 13.30 20.89
C GLN A 118 -1.04 13.86 19.64
N ARG A 119 -2.10 13.19 19.16
CA ARG A 119 -2.96 13.63 18.04
C ARG A 119 -2.16 14.04 16.79
N GLU A 120 -1.20 13.20 16.41
CA GLU A 120 -0.36 13.45 15.24
C GLU A 120 -1.18 13.31 13.95
N GLN A 121 -1.02 14.27 13.04
CA GLN A 121 -1.78 14.31 11.78
C GLN A 121 -0.92 13.99 10.57
N ASP A 122 0.41 14.04 10.74
CA ASP A 122 1.36 13.59 9.75
C ASP A 122 1.74 12.12 9.97
N PHE A 123 1.55 11.30 8.95
CA PHE A 123 1.77 9.86 9.06
C PHE A 123 3.23 9.52 9.32
N ALA A 124 4.18 10.23 8.70
CA ALA A 124 5.60 9.97 8.90
C ALA A 124 6.02 10.32 10.34
N ALA A 125 5.59 11.48 10.83
CA ALA A 125 5.84 11.89 12.22
C ALA A 125 5.24 10.90 13.23
N LEU A 126 4.03 10.39 12.98
CA LEU A 126 3.38 9.40 13.84
C LEU A 126 4.20 8.11 13.92
N VAL A 127 4.62 7.59 12.76
CA VAL A 127 5.39 6.35 12.67
C VAL A 127 6.73 6.51 13.38
N ASP A 128 7.43 7.62 13.18
CA ASP A 128 8.72 7.86 13.83
C ASP A 128 8.58 7.95 15.35
N LYS A 129 7.54 8.63 15.85
CA LYS A 129 7.21 8.65 17.28
C LYS A 129 6.93 7.25 17.82
N ALA A 130 6.14 6.44 17.11
CA ALA A 130 5.84 5.08 17.51
C ALA A 130 7.10 4.20 17.57
N LYS A 131 8.04 4.35 16.63
CA LYS A 131 9.35 3.67 16.65
C LYS A 131 10.18 4.07 17.87
N ILE A 132 10.25 5.36 18.20
CA ILE A 132 10.96 5.87 19.38
C ILE A 132 10.38 5.27 20.66
N VAL A 133 9.06 5.30 20.81
CA VAL A 133 8.38 4.76 22.01
C VAL A 133 8.59 3.24 22.13
N GLU A 134 8.55 2.49 21.03
CA GLU A 134 8.85 1.06 21.02
C GLU A 134 10.27 0.76 21.53
N GLU A 135 11.26 1.54 21.09
CA GLU A 135 12.65 1.37 21.51
C GLU A 135 12.87 1.73 22.99
N MET A 136 12.22 2.80 23.46
CA MET A 136 12.24 3.17 24.88
C MET A 136 11.67 2.04 25.74
N LYS A 137 10.53 1.46 25.34
CA LYS A 137 9.90 0.33 26.05
C LYS A 137 10.76 -0.93 26.05
N ARG A 138 11.43 -1.22 24.92
CA ARG A 138 12.36 -2.34 24.80
C ARG A 138 13.53 -2.18 25.79
N THR A 139 14.11 -0.99 25.85
CA THR A 139 15.22 -0.66 26.76
C THR A 139 14.79 -0.73 28.23
N GLU A 140 13.62 -0.19 28.59
CA GLU A 140 13.04 -0.31 29.95
C GLU A 140 12.87 -1.77 30.37
N CYS A 141 12.36 -2.63 29.48
CA CYS A 141 12.17 -4.05 29.76
C CYS A 141 13.49 -4.80 29.96
N GLN A 142 14.55 -4.44 29.22
CA GLN A 142 15.88 -5.01 29.40
C GLN A 142 16.50 -4.61 30.74
N ASN A 143 16.36 -3.33 31.14
CA ASN A 143 16.88 -2.84 32.41
C ASN A 143 16.18 -3.46 33.64
N ARG A 144 14.89 -3.81 33.54
CA ARG A 144 14.15 -4.49 34.63
C ARG A 144 14.47 -5.99 34.79
N LYS A 145 15.13 -6.60 33.80
CA LYS A 145 15.53 -8.02 33.84
C LYS A 145 16.98 -8.23 34.30
N ARG A 146 17.69 -7.14 34.60
CA ARG A 146 19.08 -7.12 35.07
C ARG A 146 19.12 -6.90 36.57
#